data_AF-A0A5B8UC79-F1
#
_entry.id   AF-A0A5B8UC79-F1
#
_cell.length_a   1.000
_cell.length_b   1.000
_cell.length_c   1.000
_cell.angle_alpha   90.00
_cell.angle_beta   90.00
_cell.angle_gamma   90.00
#
_symmetry.space_group_name_H-M   'P 1'
#
loop_
_entity.id
_entity.type
_entity.pdbx_description
1 polymer ?
#
loop_
_entity_poly.entity_id
_entity_poly.type
_entity_poly.pdbx_seq_one_letter_code
_entity_poly.pdbx_strand_id
1 'polypeptide(L)' 'MAIHLTPTELARESGLDRRDVIAKCMEMGVPIFQGRIDKTLFIASLESGVSVQQPAEATA' A
#
# COMPACT_ATOMS: atom_id res chain seq x y z
N MET A 1 -1.69 13.14 -6.69
CA MET A 1 -3.00 12.60 -7.10
C MET A 1 -3.03 11.16 -6.62
N ALA A 2 -3.93 10.83 -5.68
CA ALA A 2 -3.98 9.53 -5.02
C ALA A 2 -4.77 8.53 -5.89
N ILE A 3 -4.06 7.62 -6.57
CA ILE A 3 -4.68 6.61 -7.44
C ILE A 3 -5.01 5.40 -6.58
N HIS A 4 -6.30 5.18 -6.33
CA HIS A 4 -6.78 4.05 -5.53
C HIS A 4 -7.17 2.89 -6.45
N LEU A 5 -6.54 1.74 -6.26
CA LEU A 5 -6.72 0.56 -7.08
C LEU A 5 -7.23 -0.60 -6.24
N THR A 6 -8.03 -1.46 -6.84
CA THR A 6 -8.32 -2.76 -6.23
C THR A 6 -7.04 -3.61 -6.17
N PRO A 7 -6.96 -4.59 -5.25
CA PRO A 7 -5.84 -5.52 -5.19
C PRO A 7 -5.53 -6.19 -6.53
N THR A 8 -6.56 -6.44 -7.35
CA THR A 8 -6.40 -7.06 -8.68
C THR A 8 -5.77 -6.11 -9.68
N GLU A 9 -6.17 -4.84 -9.68
CA GLU A 9 -5.59 -3.82 -10.56
C GLU A 9 -4.14 -3.52 -10.15
N LEU A 10 -3.89 -3.37 -8.85
CA LEU A 10 -2.56 -3.12 -8.32
C LEU A 10 -1.60 -4.29 -8.62
N ALA A 11 -2.07 -5.53 -8.44
CA ALA A 11 -1.35 -6.75 -8.82
C ALA A 11 -0.90 -6.74 -10.29
N ARG A 12 -1.83 -6.40 -11.19
CA ARG A 12 -1.54 -6.28 -12.63
C ARG A 12 -0.49 -5.21 -12.93
N GLU A 13 -0.55 -4.06 -12.26
CA GLU A 13 0.39 -2.97 -12.48
C GLU A 13 1.77 -3.22 -11.88
N SER A 14 1.84 -3.83 -10.70
CA SER A 14 3.11 -4.14 -10.02
C SER A 14 3.75 -5.45 -10.46
N GLY A 15 3.08 -6.22 -11.34
CA GLY A 15 3.52 -7.56 -11.73
C GLY A 15 3.55 -8.56 -10.57
N LEU A 16 2.68 -8.37 -9.57
CA LEU A 16 2.56 -9.23 -8.40
C LEU A 16 1.26 -10.03 -8.47
N ASP A 17 1.19 -11.13 -7.73
CA ASP A 17 -0.06 -11.82 -7.49
C ASP A 17 -0.95 -11.02 -6.52
N ARG A 18 -2.28 -11.17 -6.68
CA ARG A 18 -3.25 -10.53 -5.78
C ARG A 18 -3.01 -10.88 -4.31
N ARG A 19 -2.61 -12.13 -4.02
CA ARG A 19 -2.32 -12.57 -2.64
C ARG A 19 -1.08 -11.88 -2.09
N ASP A 20 -0.02 -11.77 -2.89
CA ASP A 20 1.22 -11.08 -2.52
C ASP A 20 1.01 -9.59 -2.28
N VAL A 21 0.19 -8.92 -3.11
CA VAL A 21 -0.19 -7.52 -2.88
C VAL A 21 -0.86 -7.35 -1.52
N ILE A 22 -1.82 -8.21 -1.18
CA ILE A 22 -2.54 -8.14 0.09
C ILE A 22 -1.58 -8.42 1.27
N ALA A 23 -0.76 -9.45 1.15
CA ALA A 23 0.22 -9.81 2.18
C ALA A 23 1.20 -8.67 2.44
N LYS A 24 1.77 -8.09 1.38
CA LYS A 24 2.67 -6.93 1.46
C LYS A 24 1.98 -5.69 2.02
N CYS A 25 0.70 -5.45 1.68
CA CYS A 25 -0.04 -4.35 2.30
C CYS A 25 -0.16 -4.53 3.82
N MET A 26 -0.45 -5.74 4.28
CA MET A 26 -0.51 -6.04 5.72
C MET A 26 0.85 -5.92 6.39
N GLU A 27 1.92 -6.44 5.77
CA GLU A 27 3.28 -6.42 6.31
C GLU A 27 3.85 -4.99 6.40
N MET A 28 3.61 -4.18 5.38
CA MET A 28 4.09 -2.80 5.31
C MET A 28 3.17 -1.78 5.99
N GLY A 29 2.00 -2.21 6.48
CA GLY A 29 1.01 -1.32 7.10
C GLY A 29 0.27 -0.40 6.12
N VAL A 30 0.19 -0.79 4.84
CA VAL A 30 -0.54 -0.04 3.81
C VAL A 30 -2.06 -0.24 4.03
N PRO A 31 -2.82 0.83 4.24
CA PRO A 31 -4.25 0.72 4.52
C PRO A 31 -5.03 0.25 3.29
N ILE A 32 -5.96 -0.68 3.53
CA ILE A 32 -6.94 -1.15 2.54
C ILE A 32 -8.29 -0.53 2.88
N PHE A 33 -8.73 0.47 2.12
CA PHE A 33 -10.00 1.16 2.35
C PHE A 33 -11.05 0.72 1.34
N GLN A 34 -12.16 0.15 1.82
CA GLN A 34 -13.25 -0.37 0.96
C GLN A 34 -12.75 -1.32 -0.16
N GLY A 35 -11.74 -2.14 0.14
CA GLY A 35 -11.14 -3.04 -0.84
C GLY A 35 -10.29 -2.35 -1.91
N ARG A 36 -9.84 -1.11 -1.66
CA ARG A 36 -8.91 -0.35 -2.51
C ARG A 36 -7.65 0.01 -1.73
N ILE A 37 -6.56 0.13 -2.47
CA ILE A 37 -5.21 0.42 -1.99
C ILE A 37 -4.72 1.65 -2.73
N ASP A 38 -4.11 2.59 -2.01
CA ASP A 38 -3.46 3.72 -2.65
C ASP A 38 -2.15 3.26 -3.33
N LYS A 39 -2.09 3.42 -4.65
CA LYS A 39 -0.93 3.01 -5.46
C LYS A 39 0.32 3.75 -5.04
N THR A 40 0.22 5.05 -4.81
CA THR A 40 1.38 5.88 -4.49
C THR A 40 1.99 5.44 -3.16
N LEU A 41 1.16 5.22 -2.15
CA LEU A 41 1.59 4.74 -0.85
C LEU A 41 2.15 3.32 -0.92
N PHE A 42 1.53 2.42 -1.69
CA PHE A 42 2.02 1.06 -1.88
C PHE A 42 3.40 1.02 -2.56
N ILE A 43 3.57 1.76 -3.65
CA ILE A 43 4.85 1.85 -4.37
C ILE A 43 5.92 2.51 -3.48
N ALA A 44 5.60 3.60 -2.79
CA ALA A 44 6.51 4.24 -1.85
C ALA A 44 6.93 3.28 -0.70
N SER A 45 6.00 2.46 -0.22
CA SER A 45 6.28 1.45 0.82
C SER A 45 7.17 0.32 0.30
N LEU A 46 6.97 -0.11 -0.96
CA LEU A 46 7.82 -1.10 -1.62
C LEU A 46 9.26 -0.60 -1.82
N GLU A 47 9.41 0.65 -2.26
CA GLU A 47 10.71 1.28 -2.49
C GLU A 47 11.45 1.56 -1.17
N SER A 48 10.71 1.86 -0.10
CA SER A 48 11.28 2.16 1.21
C SER A 48 11.77 0.92 1.97
N GLY A 49 11.33 -0.30 1.58
CA GLY A 49 11.81 -1.58 2.13
C GLY A 49 11.62 -1.76 3.65
N VAL A 50 11.03 -0.80 4.35
CA VAL A 50 10.98 -0.66 5.80
C VAL A 50 9.64 -0.03 6.16
N SER A 51 8.98 -0.62 7.15
CA SER A 51 7.79 -0.09 7.79
C SER A 51 7.97 1.39 8.11
N VAL A 52 7.32 2.26 7.33
CA VAL A 52 7.01 3.61 7.78
C VAL A 52 5.92 3.49 8.84
N GLN A 53 6.31 3.06 10.05
CA GLN A 53 5.62 3.45 11.26
C GLN A 53 5.70 4.98 11.29
N GLN A 54 4.77 5.66 10.64
CA GLN A 54 4.64 7.09 10.75
C GLN A 54 3.93 7.33 12.09
N PRO A 55 4.61 7.82 13.16
CA PRO A 55 3.89 8.36 14.28
C PRO A 55 3.06 9.52 13.75
N ALA A 56 1.75 9.50 14.04
CA ALA A 56 0.89 10.63 13.80
C ALA A 56 1.50 11.86 14.49
N GLU A 57 2.02 12.82 13.71
CA GLU A 57 2.27 14.18 14.17
C GLU A 57 0.91 14.85 14.44
N ALA A 58 0.34 14.52 15.60
CA ALA A 58 -0.50 15.45 16.34
C ALA A 58 0.44 16.41 17.07
N THR A 59 0.90 17.44 16.37
CA THR A 59 1.57 18.57 17.00
C THR A 59 0.50 19.51 17.57
N ALA A 60 0.68 19.81 18.85
CA ALA A 60 -0.21 20.51 19.77
C ALA A 60 -0.49 21.98 19.43
#